data_AF-A0A932H657-F1
#
_entry.id   AF-A0A932H657-F1
#
_cell.length_a   1.000
_cell.length_b   1.000
_cell.length_c   1.000
_cell.angle_alpha   90.00
_cell.angle_beta   90.00
_cell.angle_gamma   90.00
#
_symmetry.space_group_name_H-M   'P 1'
#
loop_
_entity.id
_entity.type
_entity.pdbx_description
1 polymer ?
#
loop_
_entity_poly.entity_id
_entity_poly.type
_entity_poly.pdbx_seq_one_letter_code
_entity_poly.pdbx_strand_id
1 'polypeptide(L)'
;MVDVAANCQQLLKRVEGLAISCGRDPRGIKLLAASKSQGVSRIREAIEAGIRLFGENYVQEAKAKREEIKEPVEWHMIGHLQRNKVKVALELFDLIESLDNAELARELDKEGKKRGKTVRAFVEVNLGGEESKSGIPKEKVVALLQEV
;
A
#
# COMPACT_ATOMS: atom_id res chain seq x y z
N MET A 1 -8.14 -18.56 -19.60
CA MET A 1 -8.63 -17.47 -18.72
C MET A 1 -7.84 -17.59 -17.43
N VAL A 2 -7.34 -16.48 -16.87
CA VAL A 2 -6.60 -16.54 -15.60
C VAL A 2 -7.61 -16.69 -14.48
N ASP A 3 -7.45 -17.72 -13.64
CA ASP A 3 -8.26 -17.92 -12.44
C ASP A 3 -7.62 -17.15 -11.28
N VAL A 4 -8.14 -15.96 -10.98
CA VAL A 4 -7.61 -15.10 -9.92
C VAL A 4 -7.78 -15.76 -8.56
N ALA A 5 -8.94 -16.38 -8.32
CA ALA A 5 -9.27 -16.96 -7.04
C ALA A 5 -8.34 -18.14 -6.70
N ALA A 6 -8.13 -19.06 -7.66
CA ALA A 6 -7.22 -20.18 -7.48
C ALA A 6 -5.77 -19.71 -7.21
N ASN A 7 -5.30 -18.71 -7.94
CA ASN A 7 -3.96 -18.14 -7.75
C ASN A 7 -3.80 -17.51 -6.36
N CYS A 8 -4.80 -16.74 -5.90
CA CYS A 8 -4.79 -16.13 -4.57
C CYS A 8 -4.78 -17.20 -3.46
N GLN A 9 -5.62 -18.22 -3.56
CA GLN A 9 -5.67 -19.32 -2.59
C GLN A 9 -4.35 -20.10 -2.54
N GLN A 10 -3.76 -20.38 -3.71
CA GLN A 10 -2.45 -21.06 -3.78
C GLN A 10 -1.35 -20.20 -3.15
N LEU A 11 -1.35 -18.88 -3.40
CA LEU A 11 -0.35 -17.98 -2.85
C LEU A 11 -0.48 -17.84 -1.33
N LEU A 12 -1.70 -17.74 -0.81
CA LEU A 12 -1.96 -17.70 0.64
C LEU A 12 -1.41 -18.96 1.33
N LYS A 13 -1.74 -20.15 0.84
CA LYS A 13 -1.22 -21.43 1.37
C LYS A 13 0.29 -21.51 1.29
N ARG A 14 0.89 -21.02 0.19
CA ARG A 14 2.34 -21.01 -0.01
C ARG A 14 3.03 -20.10 1.01
N VAL A 15 2.53 -18.89 1.22
CA VAL A 15 3.08 -17.93 2.19
C VAL A 15 2.99 -18.50 3.60
N GLU A 16 1.86 -19.11 3.96
CA GLU A 16 1.68 -19.77 5.25
C GLU A 16 2.70 -20.90 5.47
N GLY A 17 2.82 -21.82 4.51
CA GLY A 17 3.78 -22.92 4.60
C GLY A 17 5.23 -22.46 4.71
N LEU A 18 5.60 -21.39 3.99
CA LEU A 18 6.95 -20.80 4.05
C LEU A 18 7.20 -20.08 5.38
N ALA A 19 6.21 -19.38 5.93
CA ALA A 19 6.32 -18.76 7.24
C ALA A 19 6.61 -19.81 8.32
N ILE A 20 5.85 -20.91 8.32
CA ILE A 20 6.03 -22.03 9.25
C ILE A 20 7.41 -22.68 9.07
N SER A 21 7.84 -22.94 7.83
CA SER A 21 9.11 -23.63 7.58
C SER A 21 10.34 -22.80 8.00
N CYS A 22 10.22 -21.47 8.07
CA CYS A 22 11.25 -20.58 8.58
C CYS A 22 11.05 -20.17 10.06
N GLY A 23 10.14 -20.82 10.79
CA GLY A 23 9.90 -20.57 12.23
C GLY A 23 9.21 -19.25 12.53
N ARG A 24 8.47 -18.67 11.57
CA ARG A 24 7.71 -17.42 11.75
C ARG A 24 6.22 -17.72 11.89
N ASP A 25 5.52 -16.90 12.68
CA ASP A 25 4.06 -16.91 12.74
C ASP A 25 3.48 -16.39 11.40
N PRO A 26 2.70 -17.20 10.65
CA PRO A 26 2.06 -16.77 9.42
C PRO A 26 1.21 -15.51 9.56
N ARG A 27 0.60 -15.30 10.73
CA ARG A 27 -0.26 -14.12 11.01
C ARG A 27 0.54 -12.81 11.02
N GLY A 28 1.85 -12.89 11.20
CA GLY A 28 2.76 -11.74 11.07
C GLY A 28 3.06 -11.33 9.63
N ILE A 29 2.59 -12.09 8.64
CA ILE A 29 2.77 -11.79 7.21
C ILE A 29 1.42 -11.42 6.61
N LYS A 30 1.39 -10.26 5.96
CA LYS A 30 0.21 -9.75 5.26
C LYS A 30 0.42 -9.86 3.76
N LEU A 31 -0.60 -10.31 3.03
CA LEU A 31 -0.57 -10.39 1.58
C LEU A 31 -1.33 -9.21 0.98
N LEU A 32 -0.61 -8.35 0.27
CA LEU A 32 -1.15 -7.22 -0.48
C LEU A 32 -1.19 -7.57 -1.98
N ALA A 33 -2.37 -7.43 -2.58
CA ALA A 33 -2.54 -7.57 -4.02
C ALA A 33 -2.33 -6.20 -4.69
N ALA A 34 -1.29 -6.06 -5.51
CA ALA A 34 -1.13 -4.88 -6.36
C ALA A 34 -2.19 -4.93 -7.48
N SER A 35 -3.23 -4.10 -7.36
CA SER A 35 -4.41 -4.14 -8.22
C SER A 35 -4.43 -3.08 -9.31
N LYS A 36 -3.35 -2.31 -9.47
CA LYS A 36 -3.19 -1.36 -10.58
C LYS A 36 -3.44 -2.02 -11.94
N SER A 37 -4.15 -1.31 -12.80
CA SER A 37 -4.62 -1.76 -14.11
C SER A 37 -5.55 -2.99 -14.09
N GLN A 38 -6.05 -3.42 -12.92
CA GLN A 38 -7.05 -4.49 -12.81
C GLN A 38 -8.46 -3.92 -12.66
N GLY A 39 -9.43 -4.52 -13.37
CA GLY A 39 -10.84 -4.17 -13.23
C GLY A 39 -11.45 -4.71 -11.93
N VAL A 40 -12.58 -4.12 -11.53
CA VAL A 40 -13.28 -4.42 -10.27
C VAL A 40 -13.66 -5.90 -10.12
N SER A 41 -14.06 -6.58 -11.21
CA SER A 41 -14.37 -8.03 -11.18
C SER A 41 -13.23 -8.88 -10.61
N ARG A 42 -12.00 -8.65 -11.08
CA ARG A 42 -10.81 -9.38 -10.61
C ARG A 42 -10.48 -9.07 -9.15
N ILE A 43 -10.73 -7.83 -8.73
CA ILE A 43 -10.55 -7.45 -7.33
C ILE A 43 -11.56 -8.19 -6.45
N ARG A 44 -12.83 -8.28 -6.88
CA ARG A 44 -13.85 -9.07 -6.16
C ARG A 44 -13.50 -10.55 -6.09
N GLU A 45 -13.03 -11.15 -7.18
CA GLU A 45 -12.52 -12.53 -7.18
C GLU A 45 -11.38 -12.73 -6.14
N ALA A 46 -10.45 -11.77 -6.05
CA ALA A 46 -9.38 -11.80 -5.06
C ALA A 46 -9.90 -11.63 -3.62
N ILE A 47 -10.93 -10.80 -3.41
CA ILE A 47 -11.60 -10.63 -2.11
C ILE A 47 -12.27 -11.94 -1.70
N GLU A 48 -13.03 -12.57 -2.58
CA GLU A 48 -13.68 -13.87 -2.34
C GLU A 48 -12.66 -14.96 -2.00
N ALA A 49 -11.47 -14.90 -2.62
CA ALA A 49 -10.36 -15.79 -2.34
C ALA A 49 -9.60 -15.50 -1.03
N GLY A 50 -9.98 -14.45 -0.29
CA GLY A 50 -9.44 -14.14 1.04
C GLY A 50 -8.43 -12.99 1.09
N ILE A 51 -8.13 -12.31 -0.02
CA ILE A 51 -7.30 -11.10 -0.01
C ILE A 51 -8.07 -9.96 0.66
N ARG A 52 -7.39 -9.20 1.52
CA ARG A 52 -7.97 -8.07 2.26
C ARG A 52 -7.20 -6.76 2.10
N LEU A 53 -6.04 -6.78 1.44
CA LEU A 53 -5.19 -5.62 1.24
C LEU A 53 -4.95 -5.42 -0.25
N PHE A 54 -5.18 -4.21 -0.72
CA PHE A 54 -5.04 -3.84 -2.13
C PHE A 54 -4.15 -2.62 -2.28
N GLY A 55 -3.17 -2.72 -3.18
CA GLY A 55 -2.26 -1.63 -3.48
C GLY A 55 -2.56 -0.99 -4.83
N GLU A 56 -2.70 0.33 -4.86
CA GLU A 56 -2.85 1.12 -6.08
C GLU A 56 -1.69 2.10 -6.26
N ASN A 57 -1.34 2.33 -7.53
CA ASN A 57 -0.32 3.32 -7.88
C ASN A 57 -0.90 4.71 -8.12
N TYR A 58 -2.17 4.81 -8.49
CA TYR A 58 -2.77 6.05 -8.97
C TYR A 58 -4.04 6.38 -8.20
N VAL A 59 -4.08 7.58 -7.62
CA VAL A 59 -5.23 8.08 -6.82
C VAL A 59 -6.54 8.07 -7.61
N GLN A 60 -6.50 8.38 -8.92
CA GLN A 60 -7.69 8.39 -9.77
C GLN A 60 -8.27 6.99 -9.98
N GLU A 61 -7.40 6.01 -10.20
CA GLU A 61 -7.80 4.62 -10.38
C GLU A 61 -8.39 4.05 -9.08
N ALA A 62 -7.75 4.32 -7.94
CA ALA A 62 -8.25 3.93 -6.63
C ALA A 62 -9.61 4.56 -6.31
N LYS A 63 -9.83 5.82 -6.72
CA LYS A 63 -11.12 6.50 -6.53
C LYS A 63 -12.25 5.76 -7.22
N ALA A 64 -12.10 5.46 -8.51
CA ALA A 64 -13.10 4.74 -9.29
C ALA A 64 -13.39 3.35 -8.67
N LYS A 65 -12.35 2.64 -8.23
CA LYS A 65 -12.50 1.31 -7.60
C LYS A 65 -13.23 1.37 -6.24
N ARG A 66 -12.92 2.34 -5.38
CA ARG A 66 -13.58 2.52 -4.07
C ARG A 66 -15.05 2.96 -4.19
N GLU A 67 -15.44 3.56 -5.32
CA GLU A 67 -16.84 3.84 -5.60
C GLU A 67 -17.64 2.54 -5.81
N GLU A 68 -17.03 1.49 -6.34
CA GLU A 68 -17.69 0.21 -6.64
C GLU A 68 -17.46 -0.89 -5.59
N ILE A 69 -16.33 -0.88 -4.89
CA ILE A 69 -15.95 -1.88 -3.89
C ILE A 69 -16.34 -1.37 -2.51
N LYS A 70 -17.30 -2.04 -1.87
CA LYS A 70 -17.86 -1.69 -0.55
C LYS A 70 -17.47 -2.68 0.55
N GLU A 71 -16.84 -3.78 0.15
CA GLU A 71 -16.29 -4.80 1.02
C GLU A 71 -15.23 -4.21 1.95
N PRO A 72 -15.14 -4.68 3.22
CA PRO A 72 -14.20 -4.15 4.20
C PRO A 72 -12.77 -4.64 3.90
N VAL A 73 -12.06 -3.88 3.07
CA VAL A 73 -10.66 -4.12 2.68
C VAL A 73 -9.82 -2.89 2.95
N GLU A 74 -8.52 -3.04 3.22
CA GLU A 74 -7.60 -1.91 3.34
C GLU A 74 -6.98 -1.58 1.98
N TRP A 75 -6.89 -0.28 1.69
CA TRP A 75 -6.31 0.25 0.48
C TRP A 75 -5.00 0.94 0.79
N HIS A 76 -3.93 0.56 0.09
CA HIS A 76 -2.61 1.11 0.27
C HIS A 76 -2.18 1.87 -0.99
N MET A 77 -1.61 3.07 -0.81
CA MET A 77 -0.95 3.80 -1.88
C MET A 77 0.49 3.26 -1.99
N ILE A 78 0.76 2.47 -3.03
CA ILE A 78 2.07 1.83 -3.25
C ILE A 78 2.87 2.46 -4.40
N GLY A 79 2.27 3.43 -5.11
CA GLY A 79 2.96 4.25 -6.10
C GLY A 79 3.32 5.62 -5.54
N HIS A 80 4.19 6.34 -6.26
CA HIS A 80 4.62 7.68 -5.85
C HIS A 80 3.42 8.63 -5.63
N LEU A 81 3.39 9.28 -4.47
CA LEU A 81 2.35 10.23 -4.09
C LEU A 81 2.80 11.68 -4.26
N GLN A 82 2.24 12.33 -5.28
CA GLN A 82 2.44 13.77 -5.47
C GLN A 82 1.77 14.57 -4.34
N ARG A 83 2.46 15.60 -3.82
CA ARG A 83 1.97 16.44 -2.69
C ARG A 83 0.58 17.03 -2.92
N ASN A 84 0.28 17.50 -4.13
CA ASN A 84 -1.04 18.06 -4.47
C ASN A 84 -2.18 17.03 -4.47
N LYS A 85 -1.89 15.74 -4.38
CA LYS A 85 -2.87 14.66 -4.29
C LYS A 85 -3.07 14.14 -2.86
N VAL A 86 -2.30 14.60 -1.88
CA VAL A 86 -2.38 14.15 -0.48
C VAL A 86 -3.80 14.18 0.07
N LYS A 87 -4.54 15.27 -0.14
CA LYS A 87 -5.93 15.41 0.32
C LYS A 87 -6.82 14.26 -0.13
N VAL A 88 -6.77 13.96 -1.42
CA VAL A 88 -7.55 12.88 -2.03
C VAL A 88 -7.02 11.53 -1.58
N ALA A 89 -5.71 11.37 -1.45
CA ALA A 89 -5.12 10.12 -0.97
C ALA A 89 -5.60 9.77 0.46
N LEU A 90 -5.71 10.75 1.37
CA LEU A 90 -6.21 10.53 2.74
C LEU A 90 -7.71 10.20 2.82
N GLU A 91 -8.45 10.30 1.73
CA GLU A 91 -9.85 9.83 1.61
C GLU A 91 -9.91 8.39 1.12
N LEU A 92 -8.90 7.97 0.36
CA LEU A 92 -8.91 6.74 -0.43
C LEU A 92 -7.96 5.67 0.08
N PHE A 93 -7.00 5.99 0.94
CA PHE A 93 -6.00 5.03 1.38
C PHE A 93 -5.90 4.99 2.90
N ASP A 94 -5.77 3.77 3.42
CA ASP A 94 -5.58 3.45 4.82
C ASP A 94 -4.09 3.44 5.20
N LEU A 95 -3.20 3.35 4.21
CA LEU A 95 -1.74 3.38 4.38
C LEU A 95 -1.07 3.98 3.14
N ILE A 96 -0.07 4.85 3.35
CA ILE A 96 0.81 5.35 2.28
C ILE A 96 2.16 4.65 2.38
N GLU A 97 2.53 3.81 1.41
CA GLU A 97 3.79 3.06 1.44
C GLU A 97 4.96 3.76 0.75
N SER A 98 4.69 4.89 0.09
CA SER A 98 5.62 5.60 -0.79
C SER A 98 6.14 6.91 -0.19
N LEU A 99 6.33 7.00 1.13
CA LEU A 99 6.83 8.23 1.75
C LEU A 99 8.35 8.36 1.51
N ASP A 100 8.75 9.29 0.64
CA ASP A 100 10.13 9.40 0.16
C ASP A 100 10.76 10.78 0.40
N ASN A 101 10.09 11.70 1.11
CA ASN A 101 10.68 13.00 1.45
C ASN A 101 9.94 13.72 2.58
N ALA A 102 10.61 14.67 3.20
CA ALA A 102 10.08 15.42 4.35
C ALA A 102 8.94 16.38 3.97
N GLU A 103 8.91 16.89 2.75
CA GLU A 103 7.84 17.78 2.30
C GLU A 103 6.51 17.04 2.16
N LEU A 104 6.55 15.80 1.67
CA LEU A 104 5.40 14.90 1.62
C LEU A 104 4.96 14.52 3.03
N ALA A 105 5.90 14.21 3.94
CA ALA A 105 5.58 13.89 5.32
C ALA A 105 4.86 15.05 6.02
N ARG A 106 5.37 16.27 5.89
CA ARG A 106 4.76 17.48 6.45
C ARG A 106 3.37 17.75 5.87
N GLU A 107 3.16 17.54 4.57
CA GLU A 107 1.83 17.75 3.98
C GLU A 107 0.84 16.66 4.41
N LEU A 108 1.29 15.41 4.56
CA LEU A 108 0.48 14.32 5.14
C LEU A 108 0.06 14.62 6.58
N ASP A 109 1.01 15.03 7.43
CA ASP A 109 0.73 15.40 8.83
C ASP A 109 -0.23 16.58 8.93
N LYS A 110 0.04 17.66 8.18
CA LYS A 110 -0.81 18.85 8.14
C LYS A 110 -2.24 18.53 7.71
N GLU A 111 -2.43 17.73 6.68
CA GLU A 111 -3.76 17.36 6.20
C GLU A 111 -4.44 16.32 7.11
N GLY A 112 -3.68 15.40 7.69
CA GLY A 112 -4.13 14.47 8.73
C GLY A 112 -4.68 15.21 9.95
N LYS A 113 -3.94 16.19 10.47
CA LYS A 113 -4.34 17.06 11.59
C LYS A 113 -5.65 17.79 11.32
N LYS A 114 -5.81 18.40 10.13
CA LYS A 114 -7.07 19.05 9.74
C LYS A 114 -8.27 18.12 9.74
N ARG A 115 -8.03 16.83 9.49
CA ARG A 115 -9.05 15.78 9.44
C ARG A 115 -9.22 15.05 10.78
N GLY A 116 -8.43 15.40 11.81
CA GLY A 116 -8.42 14.68 13.09
C GLY A 116 -7.98 13.22 12.96
N LYS A 117 -7.16 12.88 11.96
CA LYS A 117 -6.70 11.51 11.69
C LYS A 117 -5.19 11.40 11.82
N THR A 118 -4.75 10.27 12.38
CA THR A 118 -3.35 9.86 12.29
C THR A 118 -3.13 9.18 10.94
N VAL A 119 -2.22 9.72 10.14
CA VAL A 119 -1.87 9.14 8.84
C VAL A 119 -0.86 8.02 9.07
N ARG A 120 -1.18 6.81 8.62
CA ARG A 120 -0.19 5.71 8.59
C ARG A 120 0.63 5.84 7.31
N ALA A 121 1.95 5.74 7.45
CA ALA A 121 2.85 5.70 6.30
C ALA A 121 4.06 4.81 6.55
N PHE A 122 4.61 4.24 5.48
CA PHE A 122 5.95 3.64 5.46
C PHE A 122 6.89 4.55 4.67
N VAL A 123 8.12 4.65 5.15
CA VAL A 123 9.21 5.32 4.45
C VAL A 123 9.72 4.39 3.35
N GLU A 124 9.70 4.86 2.11
CA GLU A 124 10.25 4.15 0.97
C GLU A 124 11.76 4.36 0.91
N VAL A 125 12.52 3.26 0.96
CA VAL A 125 13.99 3.28 1.02
C VAL A 125 14.58 2.68 -0.25
N ASN A 126 15.42 3.44 -0.94
CA ASN A 126 16.22 2.95 -2.05
C ASN A 126 17.44 2.19 -1.51
N LEU A 127 17.35 0.86 -1.48
CA LEU A 127 18.45 -0.02 -1.06
C LEU A 127 19.47 -0.29 -2.19
N GLY A 128 19.10 -0.04 -3.45
CA GLY A 128 19.94 -0.33 -4.61
C GLY A 128 20.95 0.77 -4.96
N GLY A 129 20.75 1.99 -4.45
CA GLY A 129 21.65 3.13 -4.70
C GLY A 129 21.59 3.68 -6.14
N GLU A 130 20.76 3.10 -7.01
CA GLU A 130 20.53 3.60 -8.37
C GLU A 130 19.70 4.89 -8.31
N GLU A 131 20.20 5.98 -8.88
CA GLU A 131 19.49 7.27 -8.91
C GLU A 131 18.15 7.24 -9.65
N SER A 132 17.94 6.24 -10.52
CA SER A 132 16.70 6.04 -11.27
C SER A 132 15.56 5.42 -10.43
N LYS A 133 15.86 4.91 -9.23
CA LYS A 133 14.88 4.26 -8.35
C LYS A 133 14.35 5.22 -7.29
N SER A 134 13.04 5.14 -7.04
CA SER A 134 12.33 5.89 -6.00
C SER A 134 12.79 5.52 -4.59
N GLY A 135 12.41 6.36 -3.62
CA GLY A 135 12.77 6.22 -2.21
C GLY A 135 14.03 6.97 -1.81
N ILE A 136 14.21 7.12 -0.50
CA ILE A 136 15.38 7.81 0.07
C ILE A 136 16.57 6.86 0.27
N PRO A 137 17.80 7.37 0.26
CA PRO A 137 18.95 6.62 0.73
C PRO A 137 18.75 6.15 2.18
N LYS A 138 19.21 4.94 2.50
CA LYS A 138 19.07 4.34 3.84
C LYS A 138 19.62 5.24 4.95
N GLU A 139 20.68 6.00 4.65
CA GLU A 139 21.35 6.91 5.59
C GLU A 139 20.47 8.11 5.97
N LYS A 140 19.50 8.47 5.12
CA LYS A 140 18.59 9.61 5.35
C LYS A 140 17.33 9.24 6.12
N VAL A 141 17.07 7.96 6.36
CA VAL A 141 15.82 7.49 7.01
C VAL A 141 15.66 8.06 8.41
N VAL A 142 16.71 7.98 9.24
CA VAL A 142 16.65 8.50 10.62
C VAL A 142 16.40 10.01 10.63
N ALA A 143 17.06 10.77 9.75
CA ALA A 143 16.87 12.20 9.65
C ALA A 143 15.43 12.56 9.24
N LEU A 144 14.86 11.85 8.25
CA LEU A 144 13.47 12.05 7.84
C LEU A 144 12.49 11.81 9.00
N LEU A 145 12.69 10.73 9.77
CA LEU A 145 11.82 10.39 10.91
C LEU A 145 11.88 11.39 12.07
N GLN A 146 12.94 12.21 12.14
CA GLN A 146 13.08 13.24 13.17
C GLN A 146 12.40 14.57 12.79
N GLU A 147 12.02 14.76 11.53
CA GLU A 147 11.39 15.99 11.03
C GLU A 147 9.86 16.04 11.22
N VAL A 148 9.23 14.95 11.64
CA VAL A 148 7.77 14.73 11.57
C VAL A 148 7.20 14.27 12.91
#